data_AF-A0A8J3VXZ3-F1
#
_entry.id   AF-A0A8J3VXZ3-F1
#
_cell.length_a   1.000
_cell.length_b   1.000
_cell.length_c   1.000
_cell.angle_alpha   90.00
_cell.angle_beta   90.00
_cell.angle_gamma   90.00
#
_symmetry.space_group_name_H-M   'P 1'
#
loop_
_entity.id
_entity.type
_entity.pdbx_description
1 polymer ?
#
loop_
_entity_poly.entity_id
_entity_poly.type
_entity_poly.pdbx_seq_one_letter_code
_entity_poly.pdbx_strand_id
1 'polypeptide(L)' 'MAKKISVKRSPDLGDYATGKKDASKVRCALCTKAPCACPPFGTPEYFALIDKRHG' A
#
# COMPACT_ATOMS: atom_id res chain seq x y z
N MET A 1 -24.56 13.27 5.74
CA MET A 1 -23.24 13.76 6.21
C MET A 1 -22.19 12.75 5.74
N ALA A 2 -21.39 13.08 4.73
CA ALA A 2 -20.38 12.15 4.20
C ALA A 2 -19.27 11.95 5.25
N LYS A 3 -19.09 10.72 5.72
CA LYS A 3 -18.04 10.35 6.68
C LYS A 3 -16.68 10.63 6.02
N LYS A 4 -15.92 11.59 6.55
CA LYS A 4 -14.55 11.85 6.11
C LYS A 4 -13.69 10.64 6.49
N ILE A 5 -13.37 9.81 5.50
CA ILE A 5 -12.46 8.69 5.67
C ILE A 5 -11.05 9.29 5.66
N SER A 6 -10.48 9.52 6.84
CA SER A 6 -9.08 9.90 6.96
C SER A 6 -8.20 8.69 6.67
N VAL A 7 -7.86 8.48 5.40
CA VAL A 7 -6.86 7.48 5.00
C VAL A 7 -5.47 8.05 5.27
N LYS A 8 -4.66 7.34 6.06
CA LYS A 8 -3.26 7.70 6.30
C LYS A 8 -2.47 7.39 5.03
N ARG A 9 -2.38 8.37 4.12
CA ARG A 9 -1.67 8.22 2.85
C ARG A 9 -0.17 8.10 3.14
N SER A 10 0.46 7.05 2.63
CA SER A 10 1.93 6.93 2.72
C SER A 10 2.58 8.11 1.98
N PRO A 11 3.52 8.86 2.59
CA PRO A 11 4.17 10.02 1.93
C PRO A 11 4.90 9.60 0.65
N ASP A 12 5.32 8.34 0.60
CA ASP A 12 5.95 7.68 -0.54
C ASP A 12 5.05 7.63 -1.79
N LEU A 13 3.74 7.48 -1.61
CA LEU A 13 2.78 7.43 -2.71
C LEU A 13 2.63 8.79 -3.40
N GLY A 14 2.91 9.89 -2.70
CA GLY A 14 2.95 11.22 -3.31
C GLY A 14 4.20 11.40 -4.19
N ASP A 15 5.35 10.95 -3.70
CA ASP A 15 6.62 11.02 -4.42
C ASP A 15 6.63 10.12 -5.67
N TYR A 16 6.02 8.93 -5.58
CA TYR A 16 5.71 8.08 -6.74
C TYR A 16 4.79 8.75 -7.74
N ALA A 17 3.67 9.33 -7.29
CA ALA A 17 2.71 9.98 -8.18
C ALA A 17 3.28 11.22 -8.91
N THR A 18 4.32 11.83 -8.34
CA THR A 18 5.05 12.96 -8.96
C THR A 18 6.27 12.52 -9.79
N GLY A 19 6.51 11.21 -9.93
CA GLY A 19 7.63 10.67 -10.69
C GLY A 19 9.00 10.83 -10.02
N LYS A 20 9.06 11.28 -8.76
CA LYS A 20 10.31 11.43 -8.00
C LYS A 20 10.86 10.10 -7.50
N LYS A 21 10.05 9.05 -7.51
CA LYS A 21 10.39 7.74 -6.96
C LYS A 21 9.89 6.60 -7.83
N ASP A 22 10.78 5.67 -8.17
CA ASP A 22 10.41 4.42 -8.83
C ASP A 22 9.49 3.56 -7.97
N ALA A 23 8.56 2.85 -8.62
CA ALA A 23 7.64 1.91 -7.97
C ALA A 23 8.36 0.90 -7.05
N SER A 24 9.56 0.46 -7.42
CA SER A 24 10.39 -0.48 -6.63
C SER A 24 10.90 0.10 -5.31
N LYS A 25 10.93 1.42 -5.19
CA LYS A 25 11.33 2.14 -3.96
C LYS A 25 10.11 2.58 -3.15
N VAL A 26 8.89 2.34 -3.66
CA VAL A 26 7.65 2.65 -2.98
C VAL A 26 7.36 1.66 -1.88
N ARG A 27 7.27 2.16 -0.64
CA ARG A 27 6.84 1.34 0.50
C ARG A 27 5.39 0.91 0.26
N CYS A 28 5.18 -0.40 0.12
CA CYS A 28 3.85 -0.99 -0.09
C CYS A 28 2.89 -0.52 1.02
N ALA A 29 1.68 -0.08 0.67
CA ALA A 29 0.68 0.35 1.66
C ALA A 29 0.30 -0.78 2.63
N LEU A 30 0.51 -2.03 2.21
CA LEU A 30 0.18 -3.22 2.99
C LEU A 30 1.33 -3.63 3.92
N CYS A 31 2.45 -4.09 3.36
CA CYS A 31 3.57 -4.62 4.15
C CYS A 31 4.60 -3.56 4.57
N THR A 32 4.46 -2.31 4.13
CA THR A 32 5.37 -1.17 4.41
C THR A 32 6.83 -1.38 4.00
N LYS A 33 7.13 -2.43 3.23
CA LYS A 33 8.46 -2.77 2.69
C LYS A 33 8.64 -2.24 1.26
N ALA A 34 9.89 -1.97 0.90
CA ALA A 34 10.35 -1.65 -0.46
C ALA A 34 11.65 -2.42 -0.77
N PRO A 35 11.68 -3.31 -1.78
CA PRO A 35 10.57 -3.68 -2.66
C PRO A 35 9.44 -4.40 -1.92
N CYS A 36 8.25 -4.44 -2.53
CA CYS A 36 7.11 -5.16 -1.99
C CYS A 36 7.45 -6.65 -1.85
N ALA A 37 7.18 -7.22 -0.67
CA ALA A 37 7.32 -8.65 -0.41
C ALA A 37 5.96 -9.35 -0.25
N CYS A 38 4.88 -8.71 -0.72
CA CYS A 38 3.56 -9.32 -0.72
C CYS A 38 3.45 -10.33 -1.88
N PRO A 39 2.62 -11.37 -1.71
CA PRO A 39 2.19 -12.22 -2.82
C PRO A 39 1.51 -11.38 -3.92
N PRO A 40 1.38 -11.94 -5.15
CA PRO A 40 0.84 -11.22 -6.28
C PRO A 40 -0.52 -10.60 -5.97
N PHE A 41 -0.75 -9.39 -6.47
CA PHE A 41 -2.01 -8.68 -6.26
C PHE A 41 -3.19 -9.53 -6.73
N GLY A 42 -4.23 -9.61 -5.90
CA GLY A 42 -5.45 -10.35 -6.23
C GLY A 42 -5.40 -11.85 -5.95
N THR A 43 -4.29 -12.37 -5.42
CA THR A 43 -4.24 -13.76 -4.94
C THR A 43 -4.98 -13.93 -3.61
N PRO A 44 -5.49 -15.13 -3.29
CA PRO A 44 -6.07 -15.42 -1.98
C PRO A 44 -5.10 -15.13 -0.83
N GLU A 45 -3.80 -15.38 -1.03
CA GLU A 45 -2.75 -15.07 -0.04
C GLU A 45 -2.60 -13.55 0.17
N TYR A 46 -2.74 -12.74 -0.90
CA TYR A 46 -2.74 -11.29 -0.81
C TYR A 46 -3.93 -10.77 0.00
N PHE A 47 -5.12 -11.29 -0.25
CA PHE A 47 -6.31 -10.92 0.51
C PHE A 47 -6.24 -11.37 1.98
N ALA A 48 -5.69 -12.56 2.25
CA ALA A 48 -5.45 -13.03 3.63
C ALA A 48 -4.48 -12.12 4.41
N LEU A 49 -3.49 -11.52 3.74
CA LEU A 49 -2.61 -10.54 4.35
C LEU A 49 -3.29 -9.18 4.57
N ILE A 50 -4.19 -8.77 3.69
CA ILE A 50 -5.03 -7.58 3.89
C ILE A 50 -5.91 -7.77 5.12
N ASP A 51 -6.63 -8.89 5.17
CA ASP A 51 -7.52 -9.23 6.27
C ASP A 51 -6.80 -9.21 7.62
N LYS A 52 -5.65 -9.90 7.72
CA LYS A 52 -4.79 -9.89 8.92
C LYS A 52 -4.33 -8.50 9.37
N ARG A 53 -4.23 -7.54 8.45
CA ARG A 53 -3.68 -6.20 8.73
C ARG A 53 -4.77 -5.15 8.95
N HIS A 54 -5.96 -5.39 8.42
CA HIS A 54 -7.07 -4.44 8.42
C HIS A 54 -8.24 -4.82 9.33
N GLY A 55 -8.35 -6.09 9.77
CA GLY A 55 -9.26 -6.56 10.82
C GLY A 55 -10.71 -6.15 10.61
#